data_AF-K1U831-F1
#
_entry.id   AF-K1U831-F1
#
_cell.length_a   1.000
_cell.length_b   1.000
_cell.length_c   1.000
_cell.angle_alpha   90.00
_cell.angle_beta   90.00
_cell.angle_gamma   90.00
#
_symmetry.space_group_name_H-M   'P 1'
#
loop_
_entity.id
_entity.type
_entity.pdbx_description
1 polymer ?
#
loop_
_entity_poly.entity_id
_entity_poly.type
_entity_poly.pdbx_seq_one_letter_code
_entity_poly.pdbx_strand_id
1 'polypeptide(L)'
;MAELIRDATQVGENTAVRVGTEIYDIVVELSRMLAMMDDKLENDAVVRIIKSELAKITITEAQIADGAITAAKLADGSVRNRHLASNCVTSDKLQPGAVKHDHLTEDCISTGNIRDGSVTAKKLGTDIYKDISNRVTDIVTKDFPPAITEEQITDITSK
;
A
#
# COMPACT_ATOMS: atom_id res chain seq x y z
N MET A 1 -9.62 8.34 100.61
CA MET A 1 -8.32 8.43 99.89
C MET A 1 -8.17 7.28 98.89
N ALA A 2 -8.28 6.01 99.30
CA ALA A 2 -8.16 4.86 98.39
C ALA A 2 -9.22 4.84 97.26
N GLU A 3 -10.48 5.15 97.55
CA GLU A 3 -11.54 5.25 96.52
C GLU A 3 -11.30 6.39 95.53
N LEU A 4 -10.88 7.57 96.02
CA LEU A 4 -10.56 8.71 95.18
C LEU A 4 -9.39 8.43 94.21
N ILE A 5 -8.39 7.67 94.67
CA ILE A 5 -7.26 7.23 93.84
C ILE A 5 -7.75 6.22 92.79
N ARG A 6 -8.61 5.27 93.17
CA ARG A 6 -9.19 4.28 92.23
C ARG A 6 -9.99 4.95 91.12
N ASP A 7 -10.84 5.91 91.46
CA ASP A 7 -11.68 6.61 90.49
C ASP A 7 -10.84 7.48 89.54
N ALA A 8 -9.80 8.15 90.07
CA ALA A 8 -8.85 8.89 89.24
C ALA A 8 -8.06 7.99 88.28
N THR A 9 -7.65 6.79 88.72
CA THR A 9 -7.01 5.79 87.86
C THR A 9 -7.95 5.30 86.76
N GLN A 10 -9.21 4.98 87.09
CA GLN A 10 -10.21 4.54 86.10
C GLN A 10 -10.52 5.63 85.06
N VAL A 11 -10.62 6.89 85.48
CA VAL A 11 -10.81 8.04 84.56
C VAL A 11 -9.59 8.22 83.64
N GLY A 12 -8.39 8.04 84.18
CA GLY A 12 -7.15 8.05 83.40
C GLY A 12 -7.12 6.95 82.34
N GLU A 13 -7.45 5.72 82.71
CA GLU A 13 -7.54 4.58 81.79
C GLU A 13 -8.62 4.79 80.72
N ASN A 14 -9.81 5.23 81.10
CA ASN A 14 -10.90 5.52 80.15
C ASN A 14 -10.52 6.63 79.16
N THR A 15 -9.80 7.66 79.63
CA THR A 15 -9.32 8.75 78.77
C THR A 15 -8.25 8.25 77.80
N ALA A 16 -7.31 7.44 78.26
CA ALA A 16 -6.26 6.86 77.41
C ALA A 16 -6.84 5.93 76.33
N VAL A 17 -7.82 5.09 76.67
CA VAL A 17 -8.51 4.22 75.70
C VAL A 17 -9.26 5.06 74.66
N ARG A 18 -10.03 6.07 75.10
CA ARG A 18 -10.77 6.94 74.16
C ARG A 18 -9.84 7.65 73.18
N VAL A 19 -8.77 8.27 73.67
CA VAL A 19 -7.80 8.96 72.82
C VAL A 19 -7.09 7.97 71.89
N GLY A 20 -6.77 6.77 72.36
CA GLY A 20 -6.20 5.70 71.53
C GLY A 20 -7.12 5.26 70.40
N THR A 21 -8.42 5.11 70.67
CA THR A 21 -9.42 4.78 69.65
C THR A 21 -9.61 5.92 68.65
N GLU A 22 -9.71 7.17 69.10
CA GLU A 22 -9.83 8.34 68.22
C GLU A 22 -8.60 8.47 67.29
N ILE A 23 -7.39 8.28 67.83
CA ILE A 23 -6.15 8.28 67.02
C ILE A 23 -6.18 7.12 66.01
N TYR A 24 -6.60 5.92 66.43
CA TYR A 24 -6.69 4.77 65.54
C TYR A 24 -7.68 5.02 64.39
N ASP A 25 -8.87 5.53 64.68
CA ASP A 25 -9.89 5.86 63.68
C ASP A 25 -9.38 6.92 62.69
N ILE A 26 -8.69 7.96 63.20
CA ILE A 26 -8.04 8.98 62.35
C ILE A 26 -6.98 8.35 61.44
N VAL A 27 -6.12 7.47 61.98
CA VAL A 27 -5.06 6.81 61.19
C VAL A 27 -5.64 5.88 60.13
N VAL A 28 -6.71 5.14 60.46
CA VAL A 28 -7.42 4.28 59.52
C VAL A 28 -8.05 5.11 58.40
N GLU A 29 -8.67 6.24 58.72
CA GLU A 29 -9.30 7.09 57.72
C GLU A 29 -8.26 7.79 56.85
N LEU A 30 -7.15 8.25 57.42
CA LEU A 30 -6.02 8.79 56.66
C LEU A 30 -5.41 7.76 55.70
N SER A 31 -5.31 6.51 56.14
CA SER A 31 -4.80 5.41 55.31
C SER A 31 -5.73 5.10 54.13
N ARG A 32 -7.06 5.17 54.34
CA ARG A 32 -8.06 5.05 53.26
C ARG A 32 -7.98 6.22 52.28
N MET A 33 -7.84 7.44 52.79
CA MET A 33 -7.70 8.64 51.95
C MET A 33 -6.46 8.57 51.07
N LEU A 34 -5.33 8.06 51.59
CA LEU A 34 -4.09 7.91 50.83
C LEU A 34 -4.22 6.89 49.69
N ALA A 35 -4.82 5.73 49.96
CA ALA A 35 -5.06 4.69 48.96
C ALA A 35 -5.97 5.18 47.81
N MET A 36 -6.96 6.01 48.09
CA MET A 36 -7.81 6.63 47.07
C MET A 36 -7.08 7.65 46.18
N MET A 37 -5.98 8.22 46.66
CA MET A 37 -5.16 9.18 45.89
C MET A 37 -4.25 8.45 44.89
N ASP A 38 -3.69 7.31 45.26
CA ASP A 38 -2.86 6.48 44.37
C ASP A 38 -3.71 5.88 43.22
N ASP A 39 -4.92 5.39 43.50
CA ASP A 39 -5.83 4.81 42.50
C ASP A 39 -6.28 5.80 41.42
N LYS A 40 -6.38 7.09 41.73
CA LYS A 40 -6.84 8.11 40.77
C LYS A 40 -5.74 8.63 39.85
N LEU A 41 -4.47 8.46 40.20
CA LEU A 41 -3.35 9.05 39.46
C LEU A 41 -2.50 8.04 38.68
N GLU A 42 -2.40 6.76 39.06
CA GLU A 42 -1.24 5.98 38.62
C GLU A 42 -1.31 5.22 37.28
N ASN A 43 -2.44 5.05 36.59
CA ASN A 43 -2.35 4.40 35.26
C ASN A 43 -3.52 4.67 34.30
N ASP A 44 -4.77 4.58 34.75
CA ASP A 44 -5.89 4.58 33.81
C ASP A 44 -6.12 5.97 33.18
N ALA A 45 -6.04 7.05 33.97
CA ALA A 45 -6.25 8.41 33.45
C ALA A 45 -5.17 8.83 32.44
N VAL A 46 -3.89 8.60 32.76
CA VAL A 46 -2.76 8.98 31.88
C VAL A 46 -2.74 8.11 30.63
N VAL A 47 -2.92 6.79 30.74
CA VAL A 47 -2.97 5.89 29.58
C VAL A 47 -4.18 6.19 28.69
N ARG A 48 -5.34 6.51 29.28
CA ARG A 48 -6.54 6.89 28.52
C ARG A 48 -6.35 8.22 27.79
N ILE A 49 -5.73 9.21 28.43
CA ILE A 49 -5.39 10.49 27.80
C ILE A 49 -4.41 10.26 26.66
N ILE A 50 -3.32 9.53 26.87
CA ILE A 50 -2.33 9.23 25.83
C ILE A 50 -2.98 8.49 24.66
N LYS A 51 -3.80 7.46 24.90
CA LYS A 51 -4.54 6.75 23.84
C LYS A 51 -5.48 7.68 23.07
N SER A 52 -6.20 8.55 23.78
CA SER A 52 -7.10 9.56 23.18
C SER A 52 -6.33 10.55 22.31
N GLU A 53 -5.21 11.08 22.79
CA GLU A 53 -4.39 12.05 22.04
C GLU A 53 -3.68 11.39 20.85
N LEU A 54 -3.18 10.15 21.01
CA LEU A 54 -2.61 9.36 19.90
C LEU A 54 -3.65 9.09 18.80
N ALA A 55 -4.90 8.80 19.18
CA ALA A 55 -6.00 8.62 18.23
C ALA A 55 -6.30 9.92 17.45
N LYS A 56 -6.15 11.09 18.07
CA LYS A 56 -6.37 12.39 17.41
C LYS A 56 -5.27 12.75 16.42
N ILE A 57 -4.02 12.38 16.68
CA ILE A 57 -2.90 12.64 15.75
C ILE A 57 -2.78 11.58 14.65
N THR A 58 -3.43 10.44 14.81
CA THR A 58 -3.51 9.42 13.76
C THR A 58 -4.54 9.85 12.73
N ILE A 59 -4.21 9.76 11.44
CA ILE A 59 -5.16 9.94 10.35
C ILE A 59 -5.63 8.55 9.90
N THR A 60 -6.89 8.26 10.20
CA THR A 60 -7.61 7.08 9.72
C THR A 60 -8.41 7.43 8.46
N GLU A 61 -8.85 6.42 7.73
CA GLU A 61 -9.70 6.60 6.53
C GLU A 61 -10.96 7.41 6.84
N ALA A 62 -11.60 7.18 8.01
CA ALA A 62 -12.81 7.89 8.43
C ALA A 62 -12.60 9.40 8.66
N GLN A 63 -11.35 9.85 8.83
CA GLN A 63 -11.01 11.26 8.99
C GLN A 63 -10.72 11.97 7.66
N ILE A 64 -10.67 11.23 6.55
CA ILE A 64 -10.44 11.77 5.21
C ILE A 64 -11.78 11.85 4.49
N ALA A 65 -12.29 13.06 4.27
CA ALA A 65 -13.51 13.25 3.49
C ALA A 65 -13.33 12.81 2.03
N ASP A 66 -14.42 12.39 1.39
CA ASP A 66 -14.41 12.01 -0.02
C ASP A 66 -13.87 13.14 -0.90
N GLY A 67 -12.91 12.82 -1.77
CA GLY A 67 -12.25 13.79 -2.64
C GLY A 67 -11.28 14.75 -1.92
N ALA A 68 -11.03 14.59 -0.63
CA ALA A 68 -10.11 15.44 0.11
C ALA A 68 -8.66 15.35 -0.42
N ILE A 69 -8.25 14.20 -0.98
CA ILE A 69 -6.94 14.02 -1.60
C ILE A 69 -7.07 14.24 -3.11
N THR A 70 -6.74 15.45 -3.56
CA THR A 70 -6.71 15.82 -4.98
C THR A 70 -5.33 15.57 -5.58
N ALA A 71 -5.22 15.56 -6.91
CA ALA A 71 -3.95 15.41 -7.60
C ALA A 71 -2.89 16.44 -7.13
N ALA A 72 -3.30 17.70 -6.89
CA ALA A 72 -2.40 18.77 -6.42
C ALA A 72 -1.86 18.56 -4.99
N LYS A 73 -2.46 17.66 -4.20
CA LYS A 73 -1.99 17.32 -2.85
C LYS A 73 -1.01 16.14 -2.85
N LEU A 74 -0.85 15.45 -3.98
CA LEU A 74 0.11 14.37 -4.14
C LEU A 74 1.42 14.94 -4.63
N ALA A 75 2.50 14.72 -3.88
CA ALA A 75 3.84 15.05 -4.34
C ALA A 75 4.25 14.13 -5.49
N ASP A 76 5.09 14.62 -6.39
CA ASP A 76 5.61 13.84 -7.52
C ASP A 76 6.31 12.56 -7.04
N GLY A 77 5.96 11.43 -7.65
CA GLY A 77 6.50 10.11 -7.31
C GLY A 77 6.05 9.55 -5.96
N SER A 78 5.11 10.20 -5.25
CA SER A 78 4.55 9.69 -3.99
C SER A 78 3.78 8.38 -4.19
N VAL A 79 3.08 8.23 -5.33
CA VAL A 79 2.37 7.01 -5.71
C VAL A 79 3.29 6.08 -6.53
N ARG A 80 3.84 5.06 -5.85
CA ARG A 80 4.59 3.94 -6.42
C ARG A 80 3.72 2.69 -6.64
N ASN A 81 4.26 1.71 -7.38
CA ASN A 81 3.60 0.43 -7.70
C ASN A 81 3.01 -0.28 -6.46
N ARG A 82 3.70 -0.27 -5.32
CA ARG A 82 3.22 -0.89 -4.07
C ARG A 82 1.91 -0.31 -3.52
N HIS A 83 1.50 0.87 -3.95
CA HIS A 83 0.24 1.50 -3.52
C HIS A 83 -0.93 1.15 -4.45
N LEU A 84 -0.66 0.55 -5.62
CA LEU A 84 -1.66 0.16 -6.59
C LEU A 84 -2.05 -1.29 -6.35
N ALA A 85 -3.29 -1.53 -5.95
CA ALA A 85 -3.84 -2.87 -5.87
C ALA A 85 -3.99 -3.48 -7.27
N SER A 86 -4.04 -4.82 -7.35
CA SER A 86 -4.29 -5.51 -8.61
C SER A 86 -5.59 -5.00 -9.27
N ASN A 87 -5.52 -4.73 -10.58
CA ASN A 87 -6.63 -4.24 -11.40
C ASN A 87 -7.19 -2.85 -11.00
N CYS A 88 -6.51 -2.06 -10.17
CA CYS A 88 -7.02 -0.74 -9.78
C CYS A 88 -6.95 0.30 -10.92
N VAL A 89 -6.13 0.06 -11.95
CA VAL A 89 -6.06 0.88 -13.17
C VAL A 89 -6.80 0.16 -14.28
N THR A 90 -8.05 0.56 -14.49
CA THR A 90 -8.92 0.05 -15.55
C THR A 90 -8.78 0.86 -16.85
N SER A 91 -9.30 0.34 -17.96
CA SER A 91 -9.15 0.96 -19.28
C SER A 91 -9.73 2.37 -19.38
N ASP A 92 -10.80 2.68 -18.65
CA ASP A 92 -11.41 4.01 -18.58
C ASP A 92 -10.54 5.05 -17.84
N LYS A 93 -9.54 4.59 -17.06
CA LYS A 93 -8.56 5.47 -16.40
C LYS A 93 -7.38 5.83 -17.29
N LEU A 94 -7.23 5.16 -18.44
CA LEU A 94 -6.17 5.43 -19.41
C LEU A 94 -6.67 6.37 -20.51
N GLN A 95 -6.08 7.55 -20.58
CA GLN A 95 -6.31 8.48 -21.69
C GLN A 95 -5.80 7.88 -23.01
N PRO A 96 -6.40 8.24 -24.16
CA PRO A 96 -5.86 7.86 -25.47
C PRO A 96 -4.38 8.27 -25.60
N GLY A 97 -3.53 7.31 -25.97
CA GLY A 97 -2.08 7.53 -26.11
C GLY A 97 -1.28 7.51 -24.80
N ALA A 98 -1.91 7.20 -23.65
CA ALA A 98 -1.21 7.05 -22.38
C ALA A 98 -0.20 5.89 -22.39
N VAL A 99 -0.50 4.81 -23.13
CA VAL A 99 0.44 3.69 -23.36
C VAL A 99 1.20 3.96 -24.65
N LYS A 100 2.51 4.23 -24.52
CA LYS A 100 3.44 4.44 -25.63
C LYS A 100 4.21 3.16 -25.93
N HIS A 101 4.90 3.13 -27.06
CA HIS A 101 5.75 2.01 -27.45
C HIS A 101 6.77 1.65 -26.35
N ASP A 102 7.41 2.66 -25.74
CA ASP A 102 8.41 2.47 -24.68
C ASP A 102 7.85 1.82 -23.40
N HIS A 103 6.52 1.74 -23.25
CA HIS A 103 5.89 1.05 -22.12
C HIS A 103 5.68 -0.45 -22.38
N LEU A 104 5.89 -0.90 -23.62
CA LEU A 104 5.73 -2.29 -24.03
C LEU A 104 7.09 -3.00 -23.96
N THR A 105 7.16 -4.06 -23.17
CA THR A 105 8.35 -4.93 -23.16
C THR A 105 8.34 -5.86 -24.37
N GLU A 106 9.49 -6.48 -24.64
CA GLU A 106 9.57 -7.58 -25.60
C GLU A 106 8.52 -8.66 -25.28
N ASP A 107 7.92 -9.22 -26.32
CA ASP A 107 6.90 -10.28 -26.27
C ASP A 107 5.62 -10.00 -25.45
N CYS A 108 5.37 -8.75 -25.02
CA CYS A 108 4.16 -8.44 -24.24
C CYS A 108 2.85 -8.50 -25.05
N ILE A 109 2.92 -8.54 -26.38
CA ILE A 109 1.77 -8.62 -27.28
C ILE A 109 1.65 -10.05 -27.80
N SER A 110 0.62 -10.76 -27.35
CA SER A 110 0.26 -12.08 -27.86
C SER A 110 -0.65 -12.00 -29.08
N THR A 111 -0.78 -13.11 -29.82
CA THR A 111 -1.69 -13.19 -30.98
C THR A 111 -3.14 -12.87 -30.63
N GLY A 112 -3.60 -13.23 -29.43
CA GLY A 112 -4.95 -12.90 -28.96
C GLY A 112 -5.20 -11.40 -28.72
N ASN A 113 -4.14 -10.60 -28.58
CA ASN A 113 -4.25 -9.14 -28.48
C ASN A 113 -4.40 -8.48 -29.86
N ILE A 114 -4.07 -9.18 -30.94
CA ILE A 114 -4.07 -8.68 -32.31
C ILE A 114 -5.34 -9.14 -33.00
N ARG A 115 -6.20 -8.19 -33.36
CA ARG A 115 -7.41 -8.49 -34.14
C ARG A 115 -7.05 -8.89 -35.57
N ASP A 116 -7.80 -9.84 -36.13
CA ASP A 116 -7.68 -10.23 -37.55
C ASP A 116 -7.74 -9.02 -38.49
N GLY A 117 -6.80 -8.99 -39.45
CA GLY A 117 -6.65 -7.91 -40.42
C GLY A 117 -6.07 -6.60 -39.87
N SER A 118 -5.78 -6.50 -38.56
CA SER A 118 -5.18 -5.29 -37.98
C SER A 118 -3.73 -5.09 -38.44
N VAL A 119 -2.99 -6.17 -38.71
CA VAL A 119 -1.66 -6.13 -39.34
C VAL A 119 -1.84 -6.21 -40.85
N THR A 120 -1.68 -5.07 -41.53
CA THR A 120 -1.77 -5.00 -42.99
C THR A 120 -0.39 -5.15 -43.63
N ALA A 121 -0.34 -5.42 -44.93
CA ALA A 121 0.91 -5.52 -45.69
C ALA A 121 1.84 -4.31 -45.48
N LYS A 122 1.28 -3.09 -45.33
CA LYS A 122 2.05 -1.86 -45.05
C LYS A 122 2.72 -1.85 -43.67
N LYS A 123 2.22 -2.62 -42.71
CA LYS A 123 2.78 -2.74 -41.34
C LYS A 123 3.87 -3.82 -41.26
N LEU A 124 3.99 -4.67 -42.28
CA LEU A 124 5.07 -5.64 -42.38
C LEU A 124 6.32 -4.93 -42.90
N GLY A 125 7.47 -5.16 -42.24
CA GLY A 125 8.73 -4.53 -42.61
C GLY A 125 9.22 -4.94 -44.00
N THR A 126 10.09 -4.14 -44.60
CA THR A 126 10.66 -4.39 -45.94
C THR A 126 11.45 -5.69 -46.03
N ASP A 127 11.99 -6.17 -44.91
CA ASP A 127 12.80 -7.38 -44.88
C ASP A 127 11.97 -8.62 -45.19
N ILE A 128 10.71 -8.66 -44.76
CA ILE A 128 9.77 -9.73 -45.11
C ILE A 128 9.53 -9.74 -46.64
N TYR A 129 9.38 -8.57 -47.27
CA TYR A 129 9.23 -8.48 -48.72
C TYR A 129 10.47 -8.96 -49.45
N LYS A 130 11.67 -8.59 -48.98
CA LYS A 130 12.94 -9.07 -49.55
C LYS A 130 13.06 -10.58 -49.42
N ASP A 131 12.78 -11.14 -48.26
CA ASP A 131 12.83 -12.58 -48.02
C ASP A 131 11.86 -13.34 -48.93
N ILE A 132 10.61 -12.87 -49.03
CA ILE A 132 9.62 -13.48 -49.94
C ILE A 132 10.11 -13.36 -51.38
N SER A 133 10.59 -12.18 -51.80
CA SER A 133 11.10 -11.97 -53.16
C SER A 133 12.27 -12.90 -53.48
N ASN A 134 13.22 -13.05 -52.57
CA ASN A 134 14.36 -13.93 -52.74
C ASN A 134 13.91 -15.39 -52.86
N ARG A 135 12.99 -15.83 -51.99
CA ARG A 135 12.42 -17.18 -52.06
C ARG A 135 11.69 -17.44 -53.37
N VAL A 136 10.94 -16.46 -53.88
CA VAL A 136 10.25 -16.56 -55.18
C VAL A 136 11.28 -16.66 -56.32
N THR A 137 12.31 -15.82 -56.32
CA THR A 137 13.39 -15.89 -57.32
C THR A 137 14.08 -17.25 -57.31
N ASP A 138 14.36 -17.81 -56.13
CA ASP A 138 14.97 -19.13 -55.98
C ASP A 138 14.09 -20.23 -56.57
N ILE A 139 12.78 -20.22 -56.28
CA ILE A 139 11.82 -21.17 -56.85
C ILE A 139 11.81 -21.07 -58.37
N VAL A 140 11.73 -19.85 -58.91
CA VAL A 140 11.67 -19.62 -60.36
C VAL A 140 12.96 -20.09 -61.03
N THR A 141 14.12 -19.77 -60.46
CA THR A 141 15.41 -20.07 -61.10
C THR A 141 15.86 -21.52 -60.94
N LYS A 142 15.51 -22.19 -59.83
CA LYS A 142 15.93 -23.57 -59.55
C LYS A 142 14.91 -24.61 -59.95
N ASP A 143 13.64 -24.40 -59.60
CA ASP A 143 12.59 -25.40 -59.81
C ASP A 143 11.93 -25.24 -61.19
N PHE A 144 11.97 -24.03 -61.76
CA PHE A 144 11.40 -23.72 -63.07
C PHE A 144 12.39 -22.95 -63.97
N PRO A 145 13.60 -23.49 -64.21
CA PRO A 145 14.59 -22.80 -65.02
C PRO A 145 14.02 -22.49 -66.41
N PRO A 146 14.40 -21.35 -67.02
CA PRO A 146 13.89 -20.97 -68.32
C PRO A 146 14.21 -22.06 -69.36
N ALA A 147 13.23 -22.37 -70.21
CA ALA A 147 13.35 -23.43 -71.22
C ALA A 147 14.44 -23.15 -72.27
N ILE A 148 14.85 -21.89 -72.41
CA ILE A 148 15.96 -21.44 -73.25
C ILE A 148 16.82 -20.50 -72.39
N THR A 149 18.11 -20.77 -72.28
CA THR A 149 19.05 -19.94 -71.52
C THR A 149 19.53 -18.73 -72.34
N GLU A 150 19.99 -17.66 -71.68
CA GLU A 150 20.58 -16.50 -72.37
C GLU A 150 21.77 -16.90 -73.26
N GLU A 151 22.52 -17.91 -72.84
CA GLU A 151 23.62 -18.50 -73.60
C GLU A 151 23.14 -19.12 -74.92
N GLN A 152 22.05 -19.91 -74.87
CA GLN A 152 21.44 -20.49 -76.07
C GLN A 152 20.91 -19.42 -77.05
N ILE A 153 20.39 -18.30 -76.55
CA ILE A 153 19.94 -17.18 -77.40
C ILE A 153 21.14 -16.53 -78.09
N THR A 154 22.22 -16.29 -77.34
CA THR A 154 23.43 -15.62 -77.84
C THR A 154 24.11 -16.44 -78.94
N ASP A 155 24.16 -17.77 -78.79
CA ASP A 155 24.69 -18.72 -79.77
C ASP A 155 23.90 -18.75 -81.09
N ILE A 156 22.57 -18.52 -81.04
CA ILE A 156 21.72 -18.46 -82.24
C ILE A 156 21.92 -17.13 -82.98
N THR A 157 22.04 -16.02 -82.25
CA THR A 157 22.15 -14.68 -82.85
C THR A 157 23.55 -14.30 -83.33
N SER A 158 24.58 -15.05 -82.94
CA SER A 158 25.98 -14.83 -83.34
C SER A 158 26.40 -15.60 -84.61
N LYS A 159 25.50 -16.41 -85.17
CA LYS A 159 25.65 -17.07 -86.48
C LYS A 159 24.97 -16.27 -87.59
#